data_AF-Q9HE10-F1
#
_entry.id   AF-Q9HE10-F1
#
_cell.length_a   1.000
_cell.length_b   1.000
_cell.length_c   1.000
_cell.angle_alpha   90.00
_cell.angle_beta   90.00
_cell.angle_gamma   90.00
#
_symmetry.space_group_name_H-M   'P 1'
#
loop_
_entity.id
_entity.type
_entity.pdbx_description
1 polymer ?
#
loop_
_entity_poly.entity_id
_entity_poly.type
_entity_poly.pdbx_seq_one_letter_code
_entity_poly.pdbx_strand_id
1 'polypeptide(L)'
;MSSSALKKWEIVIRFASSIPDLSLEISDAQTTTIHSLFKIVRNRIPECRDKQLKMVFQGRLLSPGFTVERAVRGNWQRDENDDPNIVQKAFIHCIVGPTLTEEELASQDQAQSGLNSNSESPDDLQNAQTGETLRGFDRLREAGFTETEVNNLRSQFHRLRGTNLDSLTEDAIREAEDDWIDNGGQNSSADELDMSYETLLAGVLIGFFGGAIACYFLWERTMFSLRMQLSILVGIICNFAYGLLHSYRW
;
A
#
# COMPACT_ATOMS: atom_id res chain seq x y z
N MET A 1 -9.38 -16.95 30.82
CA MET A 1 -9.19 -17.32 29.41
C MET A 1 -9.80 -16.21 28.58
N SER A 2 -8.98 -15.31 28.01
CA SER A 2 -9.50 -14.19 27.23
C SER A 2 -10.09 -14.76 25.94
N SER A 3 -11.42 -14.83 25.86
CA SER A 3 -12.13 -15.14 24.63
C SER A 3 -11.92 -13.96 23.70
N SER A 4 -10.83 -13.97 22.93
CA SER A 4 -10.64 -13.04 21.83
C SER A 4 -11.85 -13.19 20.91
N ALA A 5 -12.74 -12.20 20.94
CA ALA A 5 -13.89 -12.13 20.04
C ALA A 5 -13.40 -12.40 18.62
N LEU A 6 -13.99 -13.39 17.96
CA LEU A 6 -13.63 -13.76 16.59
C LEU A 6 -13.95 -12.58 15.68
N LYS A 7 -12.93 -11.77 15.42
CA LYS A 7 -12.99 -10.64 14.51
C LYS A 7 -13.12 -11.21 13.11
N LYS A 8 -14.28 -10.98 12.48
CA LYS A 8 -14.55 -11.48 11.14
C LYS A 8 -14.11 -10.43 10.13
N TRP A 9 -13.39 -10.82 9.08
CA TRP A 9 -13.02 -9.93 7.99
C TRP A 9 -13.86 -10.24 6.76
N GLU A 10 -14.33 -9.20 6.09
CA GLU A 10 -15.01 -9.29 4.80
C GLU A 10 -14.24 -8.46 3.78
N ILE A 11 -13.84 -9.09 2.67
CA ILE A 11 -13.35 -8.37 1.50
C ILE A 11 -14.46 -8.34 0.47
N VAL A 12 -14.76 -7.17 -0.04
CA VAL A 12 -15.62 -7.01 -1.20
C VAL A 12 -14.75 -6.60 -2.39
N ILE A 13 -14.68 -7.47 -3.37
CA ILE A 13 -13.99 -7.25 -4.64
C ILE A 13 -15.00 -6.60 -5.60
N ARG A 14 -14.77 -5.33 -5.95
CA ARG A 14 -15.61 -4.57 -6.88
C ARG A 14 -14.97 -4.52 -8.26
N PHE A 15 -15.79 -4.67 -9.29
CA PHE A 15 -15.36 -4.58 -10.67
C PHE A 15 -15.78 -3.24 -11.27
N ALA A 16 -14.98 -2.68 -12.19
CA ALA A 16 -15.36 -1.46 -12.91
C ALA A 16 -16.39 -1.72 -14.03
N SER A 17 -16.48 -2.96 -14.50
CA SER A 17 -17.46 -3.42 -15.48
C SER A 17 -18.81 -3.75 -14.81
N SER A 18 -19.81 -4.11 -15.61
CA SER A 18 -21.14 -4.57 -15.13
C SER A 18 -21.12 -5.93 -14.40
N ILE A 19 -19.97 -6.36 -13.89
CA ILE A 19 -19.80 -7.59 -13.13
C ILE A 19 -20.23 -7.32 -11.68
N PRO A 20 -21.04 -8.20 -11.06
CA PRO A 20 -21.45 -8.01 -9.67
C PRO A 20 -20.28 -8.09 -8.70
N ASP A 21 -20.36 -7.32 -7.62
CA ASP A 21 -19.39 -7.35 -6.53
C ASP A 21 -19.30 -8.75 -5.90
N LEU A 22 -18.07 -9.17 -5.58
CA LEU A 22 -17.79 -10.45 -4.96
C LEU A 22 -17.41 -10.25 -3.49
N SER A 23 -18.28 -10.68 -2.56
CA SER A 23 -17.98 -10.72 -1.13
C SER A 23 -17.27 -12.02 -0.74
N LEU A 24 -16.19 -11.87 0.02
CA LEU A 24 -15.34 -12.95 0.52
C LEU A 24 -15.16 -12.77 2.02
N GLU A 25 -15.59 -13.76 2.78
CA GLU A 25 -15.34 -13.82 4.22
C GLU A 25 -13.98 -14.46 4.46
N ILE A 26 -13.14 -13.78 5.25
CA ILE A 26 -11.78 -14.20 5.54
C ILE A 26 -11.66 -14.45 7.03
N SER A 27 -11.21 -15.65 7.38
CA SER A 27 -10.96 -16.04 8.77
C SER A 27 -9.67 -15.44 9.32
N ASP A 28 -8.65 -15.28 8.47
CA ASP A 28 -7.37 -14.69 8.84
C ASP A 28 -6.75 -13.84 7.71
N ALA A 29 -6.66 -12.54 7.98
CA ALA A 29 -6.09 -11.54 7.06
C ALA A 29 -4.57 -11.67 6.91
N GLN A 30 -3.87 -12.31 7.84
CA GLN A 30 -2.41 -12.49 7.81
C GLN A 30 -1.98 -13.63 6.90
N THR A 31 -2.77 -14.69 6.83
CA THR A 31 -2.44 -15.89 6.03
C THR A 31 -2.99 -15.83 4.60
N THR A 32 -4.09 -15.10 4.38
CA THR A 32 -4.70 -15.01 3.06
C THR A 32 -3.91 -14.07 2.15
N THR A 33 -3.44 -14.56 1.01
CA THR A 33 -2.66 -13.76 0.03
C THR A 33 -3.53 -13.17 -1.07
N ILE A 34 -3.10 -12.08 -1.69
CA ILE A 34 -3.76 -11.48 -2.86
C ILE A 34 -3.80 -12.47 -4.03
N HIS A 35 -2.78 -13.30 -4.21
CA HIS A 35 -2.79 -14.42 -5.15
C HIS A 35 -4.00 -15.35 -4.95
N SER A 36 -4.32 -15.71 -3.70
CA SER A 36 -5.48 -16.54 -3.40
C SER A 36 -6.79 -15.85 -3.81
N LEU A 37 -6.88 -14.53 -3.66
CA LEU A 37 -8.04 -13.74 -4.12
C LEU A 37 -8.16 -13.77 -5.64
N PHE A 38 -7.06 -13.62 -6.39
CA PHE A 38 -7.09 -13.75 -7.85
C PHE A 38 -7.62 -15.12 -8.29
N LYS A 39 -7.13 -16.21 -7.68
CA LYS A 39 -7.64 -17.58 -7.95
C LYS A 39 -9.14 -17.68 -7.67
N ILE A 40 -9.61 -17.13 -6.56
CA ILE A 40 -11.04 -17.13 -6.21
C ILE A 40 -11.86 -16.36 -7.25
N VAL A 41 -11.39 -15.19 -7.69
CA VAL A 41 -12.04 -14.38 -8.71
C VAL A 41 -12.13 -15.13 -10.05
N ARG A 42 -11.02 -15.71 -10.53
CA ARG A 42 -11.00 -16.49 -11.78
C ARG A 42 -11.91 -17.71 -11.74
N ASN A 43 -12.05 -18.35 -10.57
CA ASN A 43 -12.91 -19.52 -10.40
C ASN A 43 -14.39 -19.17 -10.32
N ARG A 44 -14.75 -18.05 -9.67
CA ARG A 44 -16.15 -17.66 -9.47
C ARG A 44 -16.72 -16.84 -10.62
N ILE A 45 -15.89 -16.09 -11.34
CA ILE A 45 -16.32 -15.19 -12.40
C ILE A 45 -15.74 -15.67 -13.74
N PRO A 46 -16.56 -16.28 -14.62
CA PRO A 46 -16.07 -16.84 -15.89
C PRO A 46 -15.50 -15.77 -16.82
N GLU A 47 -16.00 -14.53 -16.77
CA GLU A 47 -15.52 -13.40 -17.57
C GLU A 47 -14.09 -12.97 -17.25
N CYS A 48 -13.55 -13.39 -16.10
CA CYS A 48 -12.22 -13.03 -15.61
C CYS A 48 -11.21 -14.16 -15.77
N ARG A 49 -11.63 -15.33 -16.29
CA ARG A 49 -10.81 -16.56 -16.31
C ARG A 49 -9.57 -16.43 -17.19
N ASP A 50 -9.74 -15.84 -18.36
CA ASP A 50 -8.76 -15.69 -19.43
C ASP A 50 -8.25 -14.24 -19.57
N LYS A 51 -8.58 -13.36 -18.62
CA LYS A 51 -8.22 -11.94 -18.69
C LYS A 51 -7.12 -11.56 -17.71
N GLN A 52 -6.36 -10.54 -18.07
CA GLN A 52 -5.37 -9.95 -17.18
C GLN A 52 -6.06 -9.27 -16.01
N LEU A 53 -5.85 -9.75 -14.78
CA LEU A 53 -6.41 -9.13 -13.59
C LEU A 53 -5.38 -8.31 -12.83
N LYS A 54 -5.81 -7.14 -12.34
CA LYS A 54 -5.04 -6.26 -11.45
C LYS A 54 -5.92 -5.84 -10.29
N MET A 55 -5.46 -6.01 -9.05
CA MET A 55 -6.20 -5.58 -7.86
C MET A 55 -5.65 -4.26 -7.35
N VAL A 56 -6.54 -3.35 -6.95
CA VAL A 56 -6.21 -2.01 -6.48
C VAL A 56 -6.94 -1.74 -5.18
N PHE A 57 -6.25 -1.19 -4.19
CA PHE A 57 -6.84 -0.77 -2.93
C PHE A 57 -6.38 0.64 -2.56
N GLN A 58 -7.34 1.57 -2.43
CA GLN A 58 -7.08 2.99 -2.16
C GLN A 58 -6.05 3.60 -3.12
N GLY A 59 -6.21 3.37 -4.43
CA GLY A 59 -5.30 3.85 -5.46
C GLY A 59 -3.97 3.09 -5.59
N ARG A 60 -3.69 2.10 -4.73
CA ARG A 60 -2.46 1.30 -4.78
C ARG A 60 -2.67 -0.01 -5.50
N LEU A 61 -1.74 -0.38 -6.38
CA LEU A 61 -1.75 -1.70 -7.01
C LEU A 61 -1.33 -2.75 -5.97
N LEU A 62 -2.10 -3.84 -5.89
CA LEU A 62 -1.83 -4.92 -4.97
C LEU A 62 -1.00 -5.99 -5.66
N SER A 63 0.23 -6.16 -5.18
CA SER A 63 1.08 -7.26 -5.63
C SER A 63 0.49 -8.61 -5.17
N PRO A 64 0.52 -9.64 -6.02
CA PRO A 64 -0.04 -10.96 -5.71
C PRO A 64 0.56 -11.60 -4.46
N GLY A 65 1.83 -11.27 -4.15
CA GLY A 65 2.53 -11.82 -3.01
C GLY A 65 2.13 -11.25 -1.66
N PHE A 66 1.38 -10.14 -1.62
CA PHE A 66 0.99 -9.54 -0.35
C PHE A 66 -0.08 -10.37 0.36
N THR A 67 -0.04 -10.33 1.68
CA THR A 67 -1.14 -10.76 2.53
C THR A 67 -2.24 -9.70 2.48
N VAL A 68 -3.47 -10.11 2.75
CA VAL A 68 -4.63 -9.22 2.81
C VAL A 68 -4.41 -8.10 3.84
N GLU A 69 -3.89 -8.44 5.02
CA GLU A 69 -3.59 -7.45 6.05
C GLU A 69 -2.60 -6.41 5.53
N ARG A 70 -1.54 -6.84 4.83
CA ARG A 70 -0.53 -5.96 4.25
C ARG A 70 -1.10 -5.09 3.12
N ALA A 71 -1.98 -5.65 2.29
CA ALA A 71 -2.66 -4.93 1.23
C ALA A 71 -3.56 -3.82 1.78
N VAL A 72 -4.34 -4.13 2.81
CA VAL A 72 -5.31 -3.20 3.43
C VAL A 72 -4.61 -2.23 4.41
N ARG A 73 -3.46 -2.59 4.98
CA ARG A 73 -2.69 -1.81 5.99
C ARG A 73 -3.54 -1.30 7.15
N GLY A 74 -4.44 -2.13 7.64
CA GLY A 74 -5.32 -1.75 8.75
C GLY A 74 -6.48 -0.81 8.37
N ASN A 75 -6.60 -0.39 7.11
CA ASN A 75 -7.70 0.44 6.60
C ASN A 75 -8.98 -0.37 6.38
N TRP A 76 -9.43 -1.02 7.43
CA TRP A 76 -10.69 -1.75 7.50
C TRP A 76 -11.80 -0.78 7.88
N GLN A 77 -12.85 -0.74 7.09
CA GLN A 77 -14.08 -0.05 7.44
C GLN A 77 -14.84 -0.89 8.46
N ARG A 78 -15.28 -0.25 9.54
CA ARG A 78 -16.16 -0.88 10.52
C ARG A 78 -17.59 -0.69 10.02
N ASP A 79 -18.35 -1.76 9.89
CA ASP A 79 -19.79 -1.61 9.68
C ASP A 79 -20.39 -0.95 10.94
N GLU A 80 -21.07 0.17 10.75
CA GLU A 80 -21.75 0.90 11.81
C GLU A 80 -23.08 0.24 12.20
N ASN A 81 -23.59 -0.68 11.36
CA ASN A 81 -24.77 -1.46 11.71
C ASN A 81 -24.41 -2.39 12.87
N ASP A 82 -25.11 -2.18 13.98
CA ASP A 82 -24.88 -2.63 15.35
C ASP A 82 -25.05 -4.15 15.56
N ASP A 83 -24.47 -4.97 14.66
CA ASP A 83 -24.47 -6.43 14.80
C ASP A 83 -23.33 -6.88 15.73
N PRO A 84 -23.58 -7.80 16.67
CA PRO A 84 -22.64 -8.19 17.73
C PRO A 84 -21.38 -8.92 17.24
N ASN A 85 -21.33 -9.31 15.96
CA ASN A 85 -20.10 -9.77 15.31
C ASN A 85 -19.51 -8.60 14.53
N ILE A 86 -18.54 -7.88 15.10
CA ILE A 86 -17.85 -6.77 14.44
C ILE A 86 -17.15 -7.30 13.17
N VAL A 87 -17.78 -7.12 12.01
CA VAL A 87 -17.20 -7.45 10.71
C VAL A 87 -16.39 -6.24 10.23
N GLN A 88 -15.10 -6.47 9.99
CA GLN A 88 -14.23 -5.49 9.36
C GLN A 88 -14.25 -5.67 7.85
N LYS A 89 -14.69 -4.64 7.14
CA LYS A 89 -14.89 -4.67 5.69
C LYS A 89 -13.78 -3.93 4.95
N ALA A 90 -13.26 -4.50 3.88
CA ALA A 90 -12.35 -3.83 2.96
C ALA A 90 -12.86 -3.94 1.52
N PHE A 91 -12.78 -2.85 0.77
CA PHE A 91 -13.21 -2.79 -0.62
C PHE A 91 -12.00 -2.77 -1.55
N ILE A 92 -11.77 -3.87 -2.26
CA ILE A 92 -10.69 -4.00 -3.24
C ILE A 92 -11.30 -3.84 -4.63
N HIS A 93 -10.71 -3.00 -5.47
CA HIS A 93 -11.11 -2.89 -6.87
C HIS A 93 -10.34 -3.91 -7.70
N CYS A 94 -11.03 -4.66 -8.54
CA CYS A 94 -10.42 -5.52 -9.54
C CYS A 94 -10.60 -4.90 -10.93
N ILE A 95 -9.47 -4.56 -11.54
CA ILE A 95 -9.38 -4.10 -12.91
C ILE A 95 -9.23 -5.34 -13.81
N VAL A 96 -10.14 -5.45 -14.77
CA VAL A 96 -10.17 -6.52 -15.76
C VAL A 96 -9.58 -5.98 -17.06
N GLY A 97 -8.44 -6.52 -17.45
CA GLY A 97 -7.70 -6.18 -18.67
C GLY A 97 -8.13 -7.02 -19.88
N PRO A 98 -7.30 -7.02 -20.95
CA PRO A 98 -7.58 -7.80 -22.15
C PRO A 98 -7.47 -9.31 -21.88
N THR A 99 -8.05 -10.11 -22.78
CA THR A 99 -7.86 -11.56 -22.83
C THR A 99 -6.41 -11.88 -23.15
N LEU A 100 -5.79 -12.73 -22.33
CA LEU A 100 -4.43 -13.21 -22.49
C LEU A 100 -4.43 -14.52 -23.27
N THR A 101 -3.39 -14.73 -24.07
CA THR A 101 -3.11 -16.04 -24.66
C THR A 101 -2.73 -17.05 -23.58
N GLU A 102 -2.83 -18.36 -23.85
CA GLU A 102 -2.53 -19.40 -22.85
C GLU A 102 -1.09 -19.31 -22.30
N GLU A 103 -0.14 -18.89 -23.14
CA GLU A 103 1.27 -18.65 -22.76
C GLU A 103 1.41 -17.45 -21.80
N GLU A 104 0.71 -16.36 -22.11
CA GLU A 104 0.67 -15.17 -21.25
C GLU A 104 -0.08 -15.43 -19.94
N LEU A 105 -1.12 -16.26 -19.96
CA LEU A 105 -1.85 -16.65 -18.76
C LEU A 105 -0.97 -17.52 -17.84
N ALA A 106 -0.21 -18.46 -18.41
CA ALA A 106 0.73 -19.29 -17.65
C ALA A 106 1.85 -18.46 -17.01
N SER A 107 2.45 -17.54 -17.77
CA SER A 107 3.47 -16.61 -17.24
C SER A 107 2.88 -15.65 -16.20
N GLN A 108 1.63 -15.20 -16.36
CA GLN A 108 0.96 -14.39 -15.36
C GLN A 108 0.68 -15.20 -14.08
N ASP A 109 0.17 -16.42 -14.19
CA ASP A 109 -0.06 -17.29 -13.04
C ASP A 109 1.25 -17.63 -12.32
N GLN A 110 2.36 -17.80 -13.05
CA GLN A 110 3.71 -17.95 -12.46
C GLN A 110 4.15 -16.68 -11.74
N ALA A 111 4.04 -15.50 -12.37
CA ALA A 111 4.36 -14.22 -11.74
C ALA A 111 3.49 -13.96 -10.50
N GLN A 112 2.22 -14.37 -10.54
CA GLN A 112 1.32 -14.26 -9.41
C GLN A 112 1.61 -15.31 -8.32
N SER A 113 2.08 -16.51 -8.71
CA SER A 113 2.42 -17.61 -7.79
C SER A 113 3.82 -17.48 -7.19
N GLY A 114 4.63 -16.50 -7.61
CA GLY A 114 6.03 -16.30 -7.26
C GLY A 114 6.35 -15.99 -5.79
N LEU A 115 5.58 -16.52 -4.83
CA LEU A 115 6.16 -16.94 -3.56
C LEU A 115 6.82 -18.30 -3.82
N ASN A 116 8.11 -18.33 -4.17
CA ASN A 116 8.99 -19.43 -3.80
C ASN A 116 10.45 -19.06 -4.03
N SER A 117 11.15 -18.94 -2.90
CA SER A 117 12.56 -19.22 -2.72
C SER A 117 12.95 -20.63 -3.25
N ASN A 118 14.15 -20.69 -3.85
CA ASN A 118 14.98 -21.87 -4.14
C ASN A 118 14.39 -23.05 -4.94
N SER A 119 15.03 -23.39 -6.08
CA SER A 119 15.94 -24.56 -6.20
C SER A 119 16.24 -24.94 -7.65
N GLU A 120 17.55 -24.96 -7.95
CA GLU A 120 18.29 -26.00 -8.70
C GLU A 120 18.04 -26.21 -10.21
N SER A 121 19.10 -25.92 -10.98
CA SER A 121 19.79 -26.89 -11.83
C SER A 121 21.26 -26.45 -12.03
N PRO A 122 22.27 -27.26 -11.65
CA PRO A 122 23.68 -26.91 -11.79
C PRO A 122 24.24 -27.48 -13.10
N ASP A 123 24.44 -26.65 -14.12
CA ASP A 123 25.38 -26.90 -15.22
C ASP A 123 25.48 -25.64 -16.08
N ASP A 124 26.35 -24.70 -15.68
CA ASP A 124 27.20 -23.90 -16.59
C ASP A 124 28.05 -22.89 -15.78
N LEU A 125 29.17 -23.40 -15.27
CA LEU A 125 30.28 -22.61 -14.78
C LEU A 125 31.04 -21.99 -15.96
N GLN A 126 30.59 -20.85 -16.52
CA GLN A 126 31.53 -19.92 -17.17
C GLN A 126 31.06 -18.48 -17.49
N ASN A 127 29.92 -17.99 -16.98
CA ASN A 127 29.61 -16.55 -17.09
C ASN A 127 28.81 -16.05 -15.86
N ALA A 128 29.49 -15.98 -14.72
CA ALA A 128 28.87 -15.62 -13.44
C ALA A 128 28.62 -14.09 -13.31
N GLN A 129 27.58 -13.60 -13.99
CA GLN A 129 26.78 -12.45 -13.54
C GLN A 129 25.26 -12.69 -13.69
N THR A 130 24.86 -13.96 -13.83
CA THR A 130 23.49 -14.38 -14.10
C THR A 130 22.79 -14.82 -12.80
N GLY A 131 21.67 -14.18 -12.47
CA GLY A 131 20.53 -14.87 -11.87
C GLY A 131 20.26 -14.75 -10.37
N GLU A 132 20.92 -13.85 -9.63
CA GLU A 132 20.33 -13.41 -8.36
C GLU A 132 19.05 -12.66 -8.70
N THR A 133 17.89 -13.14 -8.24
CA THR A 133 16.58 -12.53 -8.49
C THR A 133 16.68 -11.03 -8.23
N LEU A 134 16.79 -10.23 -9.28
CA LEU A 134 17.04 -8.80 -9.13
C LEU A 134 15.86 -8.23 -8.35
N ARG A 135 16.12 -7.80 -7.12
CA ARG A 135 15.10 -7.31 -6.18
C ARG A 135 15.22 -5.79 -6.07
N GLY A 136 14.09 -5.11 -5.99
CA GLY A 136 14.02 -3.66 -5.99
C GLY A 136 14.55 -3.06 -7.29
N PHE A 137 15.28 -1.95 -7.19
CA PHE A 137 15.78 -1.19 -8.35
C PHE A 137 16.80 -1.94 -9.19
N ASP A 138 17.35 -3.05 -8.70
CA ASP A 138 18.23 -3.89 -9.51
C ASP A 138 17.48 -4.50 -10.71
N ARG A 139 16.14 -4.63 -10.65
CA ARG A 139 15.30 -5.02 -11.80
C ARG A 139 15.44 -4.07 -12.98
N LEU A 140 15.73 -2.80 -12.74
CA LEU A 140 15.90 -1.81 -13.80
C LEU A 140 17.12 -2.13 -14.68
N ARG A 141 18.06 -2.97 -14.22
CA ARG A 141 19.17 -3.43 -15.06
C ARG A 141 18.70 -4.29 -16.23
N GLU A 142 17.61 -5.04 -16.09
CA GLU A 142 17.02 -5.79 -17.21
C GLU A 142 16.49 -4.86 -18.30
N ALA A 143 16.03 -3.66 -17.92
CA ALA A 143 15.64 -2.60 -18.83
C ALA A 143 16.82 -1.80 -19.42
N GLY A 144 18.06 -2.15 -19.05
CA GLY A 144 19.29 -1.51 -19.56
C GLY A 144 19.84 -0.37 -18.70
N PHE A 145 19.30 -0.13 -17.49
CA PHE A 145 19.91 0.83 -16.56
C PHE A 145 21.25 0.31 -16.05
N THR A 146 22.24 1.19 -15.98
CA THR A 146 23.56 0.86 -15.44
C THR A 146 23.52 0.73 -13.91
N GLU A 147 24.46 -0.01 -13.32
CA GLU A 147 24.58 -0.15 -11.86
C GLU A 147 24.76 1.20 -11.16
N THR A 148 25.50 2.12 -11.78
CA THR A 148 25.68 3.49 -11.28
C THR A 148 24.37 4.29 -11.28
N GLU A 149 23.53 4.13 -12.29
CA GLU A 149 22.21 4.79 -12.34
C GLU A 149 21.26 4.20 -11.31
N VAL A 150 21.24 2.88 -11.17
CA VAL A 150 20.43 2.18 -10.16
C VAL A 150 20.81 2.61 -8.74
N ASN A 151 22.11 2.67 -8.44
CA ASN A 151 22.59 3.14 -7.13
C ASN A 151 22.23 4.62 -6.88
N ASN A 152 22.27 5.46 -7.92
CA ASN A 152 21.82 6.85 -7.81
C ASN A 152 20.30 6.91 -7.53
N LEU A 153 19.47 6.17 -8.28
CA LEU A 153 18.03 6.08 -8.06
C LEU A 153 17.69 5.60 -6.65
N ARG A 154 18.39 4.58 -6.15
CA ARG A 154 18.26 4.07 -4.77
C ARG A 154 18.52 5.17 -3.75
N SER A 155 19.66 5.86 -3.87
CA SER A 155 20.00 6.96 -2.96
C SER A 155 18.99 8.10 -3.01
N GLN A 156 18.48 8.44 -4.19
CA GLN A 156 17.49 9.49 -4.37
C GLN A 156 16.14 9.11 -3.75
N PHE A 157 15.68 7.88 -3.99
CA PHE A 157 14.43 7.34 -3.45
C PHE A 157 14.42 7.36 -1.92
N HIS A 158 15.46 6.82 -1.29
CA HIS A 158 15.55 6.78 0.17
C HIS A 158 15.74 8.17 0.80
N ARG A 159 16.45 9.07 0.10
CA ARG A 159 16.60 10.46 0.54
C ARG A 159 15.26 11.19 0.53
N LEU A 160 14.46 11.03 -0.52
CA LEU A 160 13.15 11.70 -0.64
C LEU A 160 12.14 11.16 0.38
N ARG A 161 12.15 9.85 0.64
CA ARG A 161 11.27 9.22 1.63
C ARG A 161 11.68 9.51 3.09
N GLY A 162 12.87 10.08 3.31
CA GLY A 162 13.43 10.25 4.66
C GLY A 162 13.64 8.93 5.41
N THR A 163 13.74 7.80 4.69
CA THR A 163 14.00 6.50 5.30
C THR A 163 15.40 6.50 5.89
N ASN A 164 15.50 6.28 7.20
CA ASN A 164 16.78 6.08 7.85
C ASN A 164 17.29 4.68 7.49
N LEU A 165 18.25 4.62 6.56
CA LEU A 165 18.80 3.37 6.03
C LEU A 165 19.43 2.52 7.14
N ASP A 166 20.04 3.14 8.16
CA ASP A 166 20.69 2.45 9.27
C ASP A 166 19.70 1.73 10.19
N SER A 167 18.45 2.19 10.26
CA SER A 167 17.40 1.61 11.09
C SER A 167 16.65 0.45 10.43
N LEU A 168 16.71 0.34 9.11
CA LEU A 168 15.95 -0.62 8.34
C LEU A 168 16.83 -1.81 7.95
N THR A 169 16.23 -3.00 7.92
CA THR A 169 16.89 -4.17 7.36
C THR A 169 17.01 -4.03 5.84
N GLU A 170 18.05 -4.62 5.24
CA GLU A 170 18.21 -4.65 3.78
C GLU A 170 16.96 -5.21 3.09
N ASP A 171 16.33 -6.23 3.68
CA ASP A 171 15.07 -6.79 3.17
C ASP A 171 13.92 -5.77 3.13
N ALA A 172 13.80 -4.91 4.15
CA ALA A 172 12.76 -3.88 4.19
C ALA A 172 13.05 -2.75 3.19
N ILE A 173 14.33 -2.45 2.96
CA ILE A 173 14.80 -1.49 1.94
C ILE A 173 14.42 -2.00 0.55
N ARG A 174 14.78 -3.25 0.23
CA ARG A 174 14.48 -3.86 -1.08
C ARG A 174 13.00 -4.06 -1.32
N GLU A 175 12.23 -4.36 -0.27
CA GLU A 175 10.79 -4.42 -0.37
C GLU A 175 10.14 -3.06 -0.66
N ALA A 176 10.67 -1.97 -0.08
CA ALA A 176 10.20 -0.63 -0.40
C ALA A 176 10.51 -0.23 -1.86
N GLU A 177 11.64 -0.68 -2.40
CA GLU A 177 11.99 -0.51 -3.82
C GLU A 177 11.07 -1.36 -4.73
N ASP A 178 10.81 -2.62 -4.37
CA ASP A 178 9.86 -3.50 -5.08
C ASP A 178 8.46 -2.88 -5.11
N ASP A 179 7.98 -2.39 -3.95
CA ASP A 179 6.71 -1.68 -3.82
C ASP A 179 6.63 -0.48 -4.78
N TRP A 180 7.73 0.27 -4.95
CA TRP A 180 7.77 1.43 -5.85
C TRP A 180 7.71 1.03 -7.32
N ILE A 181 8.45 -0.01 -7.72
CA ILE A 181 8.43 -0.54 -9.09
C ILE A 181 7.04 -1.07 -9.44
N ASP A 182 6.48 -1.93 -8.58
CA ASP A 182 5.20 -2.60 -8.82
C ASP A 182 4.05 -1.59 -8.87
N ASN A 183 4.08 -0.55 -8.04
CA ASN A 183 3.07 0.53 -8.04
C ASN A 183 3.33 1.62 -9.10
N GLY A 184 4.26 1.40 -10.03
CA GLY A 184 4.48 2.27 -11.19
C GLY A 184 5.04 3.66 -10.86
N GLY A 185 5.79 3.81 -9.77
CA GLY A 185 6.41 5.06 -9.36
C GLY A 185 5.45 6.21 -9.00
N GLN A 186 4.14 6.01 -9.16
CA GLN A 186 3.10 7.01 -8.88
C GLN A 186 2.98 7.31 -7.37
N ASN A 187 3.54 6.43 -6.53
CA ASN A 187 3.44 6.45 -5.08
C ASN A 187 4.55 7.22 -4.33
N SER A 188 5.50 7.93 -4.97
CA SER A 188 6.68 8.43 -4.22
C SER A 188 7.03 9.90 -4.32
N SER A 189 6.17 10.76 -4.89
CA SER A 189 6.45 12.21 -4.83
C SER A 189 5.19 13.07 -4.74
N ALA A 190 4.11 12.70 -5.43
CA ALA A 190 2.91 13.54 -5.50
C ALA A 190 2.00 13.36 -4.27
N ASP A 191 1.72 12.13 -3.84
CA ASP A 191 0.74 11.87 -2.77
C ASP A 191 1.24 12.17 -1.35
N GLU A 192 2.56 12.34 -1.13
CA GLU A 192 3.09 12.63 0.21
C GLU A 192 2.89 14.10 0.62
N LEU A 193 2.89 15.02 -0.35
CA LEU A 193 2.62 16.45 -0.13
C LEU A 193 1.25 16.92 -0.62
N ASP A 194 0.54 16.14 -1.45
CA ASP A 194 -0.84 16.43 -1.82
C ASP A 194 -1.78 16.13 -0.64
N MET A 195 -1.72 16.99 0.37
CA MET A 195 -2.74 17.06 1.39
C MET A 195 -4.03 17.51 0.70
N SER A 196 -5.06 16.67 0.69
CA SER A 196 -6.36 17.09 0.19
C SER A 196 -6.76 18.39 0.90
N TYR A 197 -7.27 19.37 0.16
CA TYR A 197 -7.67 20.66 0.71
C TYR A 197 -8.65 20.51 1.89
N GLU A 198 -9.47 19.45 1.89
CA GLU A 198 -10.33 19.08 3.01
C GLU A 198 -9.53 18.73 4.27
N THR A 199 -8.52 17.87 4.16
CA THR A 199 -7.62 17.54 5.29
C THR A 199 -6.81 18.74 5.76
N LEU A 200 -6.32 19.56 4.83
CA LEU A 200 -5.58 20.78 5.16
C LEU A 200 -6.48 21.78 5.89
N LEU A 201 -7.69 22.01 5.39
CA LEU A 201 -8.64 22.95 5.99
C LEU A 201 -9.12 22.43 7.35
N ALA A 202 -9.54 21.17 7.43
CA ALA A 202 -10.01 20.56 8.67
C ALA A 202 -8.94 20.60 9.76
N GLY A 203 -7.71 20.20 9.46
CA GLY A 203 -6.63 20.25 10.45
C GLY A 203 -6.26 21.69 10.82
N VAL A 204 -6.24 22.64 9.88
CA VAL A 204 -5.99 24.07 10.18
C VAL A 204 -7.08 24.62 11.11
N LEU A 205 -8.35 24.31 10.86
CA LEU A 205 -9.46 24.69 11.73
C LEU A 205 -9.36 24.05 13.12
N ILE A 206 -9.06 22.75 13.19
CA ILE A 206 -8.86 22.04 14.45
C ILE A 206 -7.68 22.62 15.24
N GLY A 207 -6.55 22.93 14.58
CA GLY A 207 -5.38 23.55 15.22
C GLY A 207 -5.64 24.99 15.67
N PHE A 208 -6.34 25.77 14.86
CA PHE A 208 -6.63 27.18 15.15
C PHE A 208 -7.62 27.34 16.30
N PHE A 209 -8.70 26.55 16.33
CA PHE A 209 -9.73 26.63 17.36
C PHE A 209 -9.48 25.68 18.54
N GLY A 210 -8.73 24.60 18.36
CA GLY A 210 -8.45 23.61 19.40
C GLY A 210 -7.34 24.00 20.37
N GLY A 211 -6.50 24.97 20.03
CA GLY A 211 -5.47 25.52 20.92
C GLY A 211 -4.60 24.44 21.58
N ALA A 212 -4.42 24.52 22.90
CA ALA A 212 -3.61 23.55 23.66
C ALA A 212 -4.17 22.11 23.65
N ILE A 213 -5.48 21.93 23.44
CA ILE A 213 -6.08 20.59 23.33
C ILE A 213 -5.58 19.90 22.07
N ALA A 214 -5.39 20.64 20.97
CA ALA A 214 -4.80 20.09 19.74
C ALA A 214 -3.38 19.57 19.98
N CYS A 215 -2.59 20.22 20.85
CA CYS A 215 -1.25 19.74 21.22
C CYS A 215 -1.29 18.37 21.95
N TYR A 216 -2.30 18.11 22.77
CA TYR A 216 -2.47 16.80 23.42
C TYR A 216 -2.69 15.70 22.38
N PHE A 217 -3.59 15.94 21.41
CA PHE A 217 -3.83 14.98 20.32
C PHE A 217 -2.63 14.78 19.40
N LEU A 218 -1.78 15.78 19.21
CA LEU A 218 -0.53 15.63 18.45
C LEU A 218 0.49 14.72 19.16
N TRP A 219 0.49 14.68 20.50
CA TRP A 219 1.31 13.76 21.27
C TRP A 219 0.82 12.32 21.06
N GLU A 220 -0.49 12.11 21.06
CA GLU A 220 -1.12 10.81 20.80
C GLU A 220 -1.04 10.46 19.30
N ARG A 221 0.19 10.15 18.83
CA ARG A 221 0.56 9.84 17.44
C ARG A 221 -0.31 8.76 16.77
N THR A 222 -1.08 8.00 17.55
CA THR A 222 -1.88 6.86 17.12
C THR A 222 -3.21 7.25 16.50
N MET A 223 -3.77 8.42 16.83
CA MET A 223 -5.13 8.78 16.42
C MET A 223 -5.19 9.42 15.03
N PHE A 224 -4.15 10.15 14.63
CA PHE A 224 -4.20 11.02 13.46
C PHE A 224 -3.03 10.78 12.51
N SER A 225 -3.33 10.75 11.20
CA SER A 225 -2.34 10.59 10.14
C SER A 225 -1.33 11.75 10.16
N LEU A 226 -0.09 11.49 9.70
CA LEU A 226 0.97 12.50 9.62
C LEU A 226 0.52 13.77 8.88
N ARG A 227 -0.27 13.59 7.80
CA ARG A 227 -0.85 14.67 7.00
C ARG A 227 -1.73 15.59 7.85
N MET A 228 -2.63 15.02 8.65
CA MET A 228 -3.49 15.81 9.52
C MET A 228 -2.72 16.46 10.67
N GLN A 229 -1.69 15.78 11.20
CA GLN A 229 -0.81 16.38 12.22
C GLN A 229 -0.09 17.64 11.69
N LEU A 230 0.43 17.60 10.46
CA LEU A 230 1.05 18.76 9.82
C LEU A 230 0.05 19.89 9.61
N SER A 231 -1.16 19.58 9.15
CA SER A 231 -2.23 20.57 9.00
C SER A 231 -2.65 21.20 10.34
N ILE A 232 -2.78 20.41 11.40
CA ILE A 232 -3.05 20.91 12.77
C ILE A 232 -1.92 21.83 13.24
N LEU A 233 -0.67 21.46 12.98
CA LEU A 233 0.50 22.29 13.33
C LEU A 233 0.46 23.64 12.61
N VAL A 234 0.11 23.68 11.32
CA VAL A 234 -0.10 24.94 10.59
C VAL A 234 -1.18 25.80 11.25
N GLY A 235 -2.32 25.19 11.65
CA GLY A 235 -3.38 25.89 12.38
C GLY A 235 -2.92 26.51 13.71
N ILE A 236 -2.12 25.77 14.49
CA ILE A 236 -1.54 26.26 15.76
C ILE A 236 -0.58 27.43 15.50
N ILE A 237 0.28 27.33 14.48
CA ILE A 237 1.18 28.43 14.08
C ILE A 237 0.38 29.67 13.68
N CYS A 238 -0.69 29.51 12.91
CA CYS A 238 -1.57 30.62 12.53
C CYS A 238 -2.24 31.28 13.74
N ASN A 239 -2.72 30.49 14.73
CA ASN A 239 -3.28 31.02 15.97
C ASN A 239 -2.23 31.83 16.75
N PHE A 240 -1.02 31.30 16.88
CA PHE A 240 0.07 31.99 17.59
C PHE A 240 0.52 33.27 16.86
N ALA A 241 0.66 33.22 15.53
CA ALA A 241 0.98 34.39 14.72
C ALA A 241 -0.11 35.47 14.82
N TYR A 242 -1.38 35.08 14.81
CA TYR A 242 -2.50 36.00 15.05
C TYR A 242 -2.42 36.63 16.45
N GLY A 243 -2.13 35.83 17.47
CA GLY A 243 -1.94 36.31 18.84
C GLY A 243 -0.82 37.35 18.96
N LEU A 244 0.34 37.09 18.34
CA LEU A 244 1.46 38.03 18.30
C LEU A 244 1.12 39.31 17.54
N LEU A 245 0.52 39.21 16.35
CA LEU A 245 0.12 40.38 15.56
C LEU A 245 -0.91 41.24 16.32
N HIS A 246 -1.81 40.62 17.07
CA HIS A 246 -2.78 41.34 17.89
C HIS A 246 -2.13 41.95 19.15
N SER A 247 -1.14 41.29 19.76
CA SER A 247 -0.44 41.82 20.92
C SER A 247 0.49 42.99 20.57
N TYR A 248 1.10 43.01 19.38
CA TYR A 248 1.95 44.12 18.91
C TYR A 248 1.16 45.38 18.54
N ARG A 249 -0.16 45.29 18.35
CA ARG A 249 -1.01 46.42 17.97
C ARG A 249 -1.53 47.22 19.18
N TRP A 250 -1.18 46.80 20.40
CA TRP A 250 -1.46 47.49 21.67
C TRP A 250 -0.16 47.66 22.46
#